data_AF-A0A4Q2D475-F1
#
_entry.id   AF-A0A4Q2D475-F1
#
_cell.length_a   1.000
_cell.length_b   1.000
_cell.length_c   1.000
_cell.angle_alpha   90.00
_cell.angle_beta   90.00
_cell.angle_gamma   90.00
#
_symmetry.space_group_name_H-M   'P 1'
#
loop_
_entity.id
_entity.type
_entity.pdbx_description
1 polymer ?
#
loop_
_entity_poly.entity_id
_entity_poly.type
_entity_poly.pdbx_seq_one_letter_code
_entity_poly.pdbx_strand_id
1 'polypeptide(L)'
;MSASELLMHLAHLWINGPPSLSSVQQEKGEKILQALGKKAAHSNVPWLTWKNTQSSTCVVLGSAKLVREGEEPSTLLLLRDFQGASAPIMFGDSLTGRFFEDVEWPDFLDQRDRLGKGRRLKNSESIFSAIDIPSTDKGFARCRYSLAPFEGKKDCTVAPLSTAWTLPGYITLPHMDDPITGLYTIHWKGDKLWVLWPATQENMKKMEDIRLHMPNLDATLSLIETLEGLEFMFLTQDEYMEFSFYLLPNTIHACLSFTECCHSGSYVRSFEFISQVQSIIDWELEWINMTMDPILFADRDLKERIVQDFVNAMRDWEQVEKNKGIHANKRRIIQEMICRGREGIKKQALLYKISLT
;
A
#
# COMPACT_ATOMS: atom_id res chain seq x y z
N MET A 1 -7.93 -0.37 27.12
CA MET A 1 -8.92 -0.72 26.09
C MET A 1 -8.34 -1.85 25.28
N SER A 2 -9.07 -2.96 25.12
CA SER A 2 -8.64 -4.08 24.26
C SER A 2 -8.74 -3.69 22.79
N ALA A 3 -8.07 -4.46 21.91
CA ALA A 3 -8.18 -4.27 20.47
C ALA A 3 -9.63 -4.36 19.96
N SER A 4 -10.41 -5.28 20.51
CA SER A 4 -11.83 -5.46 20.18
C SER A 4 -12.68 -4.26 20.61
N GLU A 5 -12.49 -3.74 21.83
CA GLU A 5 -13.20 -2.55 22.30
C GLU A 5 -12.92 -1.32 21.42
N LEU A 6 -11.67 -1.14 20.99
CA LEU A 6 -11.30 -0.03 20.14
C LEU A 6 -11.92 -0.17 18.74
N LEU A 7 -11.95 -1.38 18.16
CA LEU A 7 -12.64 -1.61 16.90
C LEU A 7 -14.15 -1.37 16.98
N MET A 8 -14.78 -1.69 18.11
CA MET A 8 -16.19 -1.34 18.34
C MET A 8 -16.40 0.18 18.40
N HIS A 9 -15.49 0.91 19.03
CA HIS A 9 -15.50 2.37 19.01
C HIS A 9 -15.31 2.91 17.58
N LEU A 10 -14.36 2.37 16.81
CA LEU A 10 -14.15 2.73 15.41
C LEU A 10 -15.38 2.42 14.55
N ALA A 11 -16.05 1.28 14.76
CA ALA A 11 -17.30 0.96 14.07
C ALA A 11 -18.38 2.03 14.34
N HIS A 12 -18.48 2.50 15.59
CA HIS A 12 -19.37 3.60 15.94
C HIS A 12 -19.01 4.91 15.20
N LEU A 13 -17.71 5.26 15.13
CA LEU A 13 -17.25 6.42 14.36
C LEU A 13 -17.52 6.27 12.87
N TRP A 14 -17.38 5.07 12.32
CA TRP A 14 -17.67 4.79 10.91
C TRP A 14 -19.16 4.99 10.58
N ILE A 15 -20.04 4.46 11.43
CA ILE A 15 -21.51 4.50 11.24
C ILE A 15 -22.08 5.91 11.43
N ASN A 16 -21.52 6.69 12.35
CA ASN A 16 -22.08 8.00 12.72
C ASN A 16 -21.28 9.19 12.20
N GLY A 17 -20.07 8.96 11.70
CA GLY A 17 -19.17 9.99 11.20
C GLY A 17 -19.27 10.25 9.69
N PRO A 18 -18.29 10.97 9.13
CA PRO A 18 -18.21 11.26 7.70
C PRO A 18 -18.32 10.04 6.76
N PRO A 19 -17.82 8.82 7.09
CA PRO A 19 -17.98 7.64 6.24
C PRO A 19 -19.45 7.28 5.96
N SER A 20 -20.36 7.63 6.88
CA SER A 20 -21.81 7.40 6.74
C SER A 20 -22.48 8.22 5.63
N LEU A 21 -21.76 9.17 5.03
CA LEU A 21 -22.25 9.97 3.91
C LEU A 21 -22.40 9.14 2.62
N SER A 22 -21.79 7.95 2.55
CA SER A 22 -22.08 6.94 1.53
C SER A 22 -22.64 5.69 2.21
N SER A 23 -23.89 5.34 1.89
CA SER A 23 -24.57 4.18 2.46
C SER A 23 -23.85 2.86 2.16
N VAL A 24 -23.32 2.71 0.94
CA VAL A 24 -22.62 1.49 0.52
C VAL A 24 -21.29 1.35 1.25
N GLN A 25 -20.53 2.44 1.40
CA GLN A 25 -19.27 2.39 2.16
C GLN A 25 -19.49 2.27 3.66
N GLN A 26 -20.57 2.85 4.18
CA GLN A 26 -21.02 2.64 5.55
C GLN A 26 -21.21 1.15 5.84
N GLU A 27 -22.04 0.46 5.05
CA GLU A 27 -22.33 -0.96 5.23
C GLU A 27 -21.07 -1.82 5.06
N LYS A 28 -20.27 -1.56 4.02
CA LYS A 28 -19.04 -2.31 3.73
C LYS A 28 -18.03 -2.18 4.87
N GLY A 29 -17.75 -0.96 5.32
CA GLY A 29 -16.80 -0.72 6.39
C GLY A 29 -17.29 -1.21 7.75
N GLU A 30 -18.60 -1.14 8.03
CA GLU A 30 -19.19 -1.74 9.24
C GLU A 30 -18.93 -3.25 9.30
N LYS A 31 -19.22 -3.98 8.21
CA LYS A 31 -18.98 -5.43 8.15
C LYS A 31 -17.49 -5.77 8.32
N ILE A 32 -16.60 -4.99 7.72
CA ILE A 32 -15.14 -5.15 7.88
C ILE A 32 -14.73 -4.94 9.34
N LEU A 33 -15.15 -3.84 9.97
CA LEU A 33 -14.79 -3.52 11.36
C LEU A 33 -15.36 -4.55 12.35
N GLN A 34 -16.57 -5.06 12.10
CA GLN A 34 -17.15 -6.16 12.88
C GLN A 34 -16.33 -7.46 12.75
N ALA A 35 -15.92 -7.84 11.55
CA ALA A 35 -15.10 -9.02 11.31
C ALA A 35 -13.72 -8.90 11.98
N LEU A 36 -13.08 -7.74 11.87
CA LEU A 36 -11.84 -7.42 12.58
C LEU A 36 -12.03 -7.50 14.10
N GLY A 37 -13.12 -6.93 14.63
CA GLY A 37 -13.45 -6.96 16.05
C GLY A 37 -13.64 -8.38 16.58
N LYS A 38 -14.37 -9.22 15.82
CA LYS A 38 -14.53 -10.65 16.12
C LYS A 38 -13.18 -11.36 16.14
N LYS A 39 -12.30 -11.13 15.16
CA LYS A 39 -10.97 -11.77 15.14
C LYS A 39 -10.09 -11.31 16.30
N ALA A 40 -10.10 -10.02 16.58
CA ALA A 40 -9.36 -9.42 17.69
C ALA A 40 -9.89 -9.82 19.08
N ALA A 41 -11.14 -10.29 19.19
CA ALA A 41 -11.66 -10.82 20.45
C ALA A 41 -11.06 -12.19 20.82
N HIS A 42 -10.57 -12.95 19.84
CA HIS A 42 -10.04 -14.30 20.04
C HIS A 42 -8.50 -14.34 20.04
N SER A 43 -7.83 -13.20 19.86
CA SER A 43 -6.37 -13.13 19.76
C SER A 43 -5.85 -11.82 20.37
N ASN A 44 -4.64 -11.85 20.94
CA ASN A 44 -4.00 -10.63 21.41
C ASN A 44 -3.39 -9.87 20.23
N VAL A 45 -4.22 -9.10 19.53
CA VAL A 45 -3.80 -8.35 18.34
C VAL A 45 -3.00 -7.11 18.72
N PRO A 46 -1.74 -6.96 18.23
CA PRO A 46 -0.95 -5.77 18.49
C PRO A 46 -1.54 -4.50 17.87
N TRP A 47 -1.45 -3.41 18.63
CA TRP A 47 -1.64 -2.05 18.13
C TRP A 47 -0.29 -1.35 18.04
N LEU A 48 0.10 -1.04 16.81
CA LEU A 48 1.32 -0.30 16.52
C LEU A 48 1.10 1.17 16.82
N THR A 49 1.99 1.72 17.63
CA THR A 49 2.00 3.11 18.10
C THR A 49 3.46 3.53 18.25
N TRP A 50 3.70 4.75 18.70
CA TRP A 50 5.04 5.23 19.09
C TRP A 50 5.78 4.35 20.13
N LYS A 51 5.08 3.47 20.85
CA LYS A 51 5.63 2.66 21.96
C LYS A 51 6.09 1.29 21.49
N ASN A 52 5.55 0.81 20.38
CA ASN A 52 5.84 -0.50 19.81
C ASN A 52 6.44 -0.27 18.42
N THR A 53 7.76 -0.04 18.38
CA THR A 53 8.42 0.52 17.21
C THR A 53 8.75 -0.47 16.11
N GLN A 54 8.62 -1.78 16.35
CA GLN A 54 8.94 -2.81 15.38
C GLN A 54 8.02 -4.02 15.55
N SER A 55 7.52 -4.54 14.42
CA SER A 55 6.67 -5.71 14.35
C SER A 55 7.04 -6.61 13.16
N SER A 56 6.22 -7.63 12.91
CA SER A 56 6.38 -8.54 11.77
C SER A 56 5.94 -7.94 10.42
N THR A 57 5.29 -6.77 10.45
CA THR A 57 4.75 -6.10 9.26
C THR A 57 5.35 -4.72 9.05
N CYS A 58 5.76 -4.04 10.13
CA CYS A 58 6.01 -2.61 10.09
C CYS A 58 7.08 -2.20 11.11
N VAL A 59 7.78 -1.12 10.80
CA VAL A 59 8.66 -0.42 11.72
C VAL A 59 8.21 1.04 11.80
N VAL A 60 7.89 1.48 13.01
CA VAL A 60 7.49 2.85 13.32
C VAL A 60 8.74 3.68 13.61
N LEU A 61 8.88 4.80 12.91
CA LEU A 61 10.02 5.72 13.04
C LEU A 61 9.68 6.93 13.91
N GLY A 62 8.41 7.30 14.01
CA GLY A 62 7.93 8.43 14.79
C GLY A 62 7.68 9.67 13.94
N SER A 63 7.85 10.86 14.52
CA SER A 63 7.48 12.11 13.83
C SER A 63 8.49 12.48 12.73
N ALA A 64 8.03 12.43 11.48
CA ALA A 64 8.73 12.89 10.29
C ALA A 64 9.00 14.41 10.32
N LYS A 65 8.19 15.17 11.08
CA LYS A 65 8.38 16.61 11.28
C LYS A 65 9.76 16.95 11.82
N LEU A 66 10.36 16.07 12.65
CA LEU A 66 11.68 16.29 13.25
C LEU A 66 12.83 16.16 12.26
N VAL A 67 12.59 15.52 11.12
CA VAL A 67 13.58 15.26 10.07
C VAL A 67 13.19 15.91 8.74
N ARG A 68 12.31 16.90 8.80
CA ARG A 68 11.87 17.72 7.67
C ARG A 68 12.65 19.03 7.63
N GLU A 69 13.19 19.38 6.47
CA GLU A 69 13.96 20.63 6.28
C GLU A 69 13.23 21.70 5.43
N GLY A 70 12.08 21.36 4.87
CA GLY A 70 11.33 22.21 3.95
C GLY A 70 9.99 22.71 4.51
N GLU A 71 9.04 22.95 3.61
CA GLU A 71 7.71 23.48 3.94
C GLU A 71 6.83 22.48 4.70
N GLU A 72 5.87 22.97 5.47
CA GLU A 72 4.83 22.10 6.05
C GLU A 72 3.97 21.47 4.95
N PRO A 73 3.61 20.18 5.07
CA PRO A 73 2.75 19.53 4.10
C PRO A 73 1.39 20.22 4.09
N SER A 74 0.82 20.41 2.90
CA SER A 74 -0.49 21.04 2.77
C SER A 74 -1.21 20.57 1.53
N THR A 75 -2.53 20.73 1.53
CA THR A 75 -3.36 20.50 0.35
C THR A 75 -2.90 21.37 -0.84
N LEU A 76 -2.36 22.57 -0.59
CA LEU A 76 -1.82 23.42 -1.67
C LEU A 76 -0.61 22.77 -2.36
N LEU A 77 0.28 22.12 -1.60
CA LEU A 77 1.42 21.42 -2.19
C LEU A 77 0.96 20.23 -3.04
N LEU A 78 -0.04 19.47 -2.58
CA LEU A 78 -0.65 18.40 -3.40
C LEU A 78 -1.31 18.92 -4.68
N LEU A 79 -2.01 20.06 -4.61
CA LEU A 79 -2.59 20.68 -5.80
C LEU A 79 -1.51 21.07 -6.82
N ARG A 80 -0.33 21.49 -6.36
CA ARG A 80 0.80 21.79 -7.24
C ARG A 80 1.42 20.55 -7.84
N ASP A 81 1.49 19.45 -7.10
CA ASP A 81 1.91 18.15 -7.66
C ASP A 81 0.96 17.68 -8.73
N PHE A 82 -0.34 17.78 -8.48
CA PHE A 82 -1.36 17.46 -9.46
C PHE A 82 -1.15 18.25 -10.77
N GLN A 83 -0.96 19.57 -10.67
CA GLN A 83 -0.72 20.43 -11.82
C GLN A 83 0.64 20.19 -12.51
N GLY A 84 1.61 19.67 -11.76
CA GLY A 84 2.96 19.41 -12.24
C GLY A 84 3.21 17.99 -12.72
N ALA A 85 2.26 17.07 -12.51
CA ALA A 85 2.38 15.67 -12.88
C ALA A 85 2.49 15.54 -14.41
N SER A 86 3.52 14.83 -14.87
CA SER A 86 3.76 14.60 -16.29
C SER A 86 2.88 13.49 -16.88
N ALA A 87 2.36 12.61 -16.03
CA ALA A 87 1.47 11.53 -16.40
C ALA A 87 0.07 11.79 -15.83
N PRO A 88 -1.00 11.28 -16.47
CA PRO A 88 -2.33 11.28 -15.89
C PRO A 88 -2.34 10.61 -14.52
N ILE A 89 -3.01 11.23 -13.55
CA ILE A 89 -3.19 10.67 -12.22
C ILE A 89 -4.36 9.69 -12.27
N MET A 90 -4.14 8.49 -11.75
CA MET A 90 -5.16 7.45 -11.72
C MET A 90 -6.08 7.65 -10.51
N PHE A 91 -7.38 7.48 -10.72
CA PHE A 91 -8.37 7.56 -9.65
C PHE A 91 -8.89 6.18 -9.29
N GLY A 92 -8.77 5.80 -8.02
CA GLY A 92 -9.25 4.51 -7.51
C GLY A 92 -10.70 4.57 -7.03
N ASP A 93 -11.42 3.47 -7.23
CA ASP A 93 -12.75 3.21 -6.68
C ASP A 93 -12.68 2.39 -5.38
N SER A 94 -13.21 2.93 -4.30
CA SER A 94 -13.36 2.19 -3.04
C SER A 94 -14.37 1.02 -3.10
N LEU A 95 -15.29 1.01 -4.07
CA LEU A 95 -16.27 -0.08 -4.22
C LEU A 95 -15.65 -1.28 -4.92
N THR A 96 -15.13 -1.04 -6.13
CA THR A 96 -14.66 -2.11 -7.02
C THR A 96 -13.15 -2.35 -6.93
N GLY A 97 -12.38 -1.42 -6.34
CA GLY A 97 -10.92 -1.44 -6.38
C GLY A 97 -10.35 -1.12 -7.77
N ARG A 98 -11.18 -0.70 -8.74
CA ARG A 98 -10.74 -0.38 -10.10
C ARG A 98 -10.19 1.04 -10.15
N PHE A 99 -9.23 1.24 -11.05
CA PHE A 99 -8.85 2.57 -11.48
C PHE A 99 -9.76 3.02 -12.62
N PHE A 100 -10.24 4.26 -12.56
CA PHE A 100 -11.02 4.87 -13.63
C PHE A 100 -10.10 5.71 -14.52
N GLU A 101 -10.24 5.50 -15.83
CA GLU A 101 -9.58 6.33 -16.84
C GLU A 101 -10.38 7.62 -17.12
N ASP A 102 -11.70 7.61 -16.86
CA ASP A 102 -12.62 8.71 -17.20
C ASP A 102 -12.90 9.69 -16.04
N VAL A 103 -12.34 9.46 -14.85
CA VAL A 103 -12.55 10.37 -13.71
C VAL A 103 -11.55 11.51 -13.81
N GLU A 104 -12.05 12.74 -13.90
CA GLU A 104 -11.20 13.91 -13.92
C GLU A 104 -11.04 14.52 -12.52
N TRP A 105 -10.02 15.34 -12.40
CA TRP A 105 -9.73 16.06 -11.17
C TRP A 105 -10.85 16.96 -10.65
N PRO A 106 -11.59 17.71 -11.51
CA PRO A 106 -12.75 18.46 -11.05
C PRO A 106 -13.82 17.58 -10.40
N ASP A 107 -14.00 16.33 -10.87
CA ASP A 107 -14.97 15.40 -10.29
C ASP A 107 -14.55 14.97 -8.88
N PHE A 108 -13.27 14.64 -8.70
CA PHE A 108 -12.71 14.33 -7.38
C PHE A 108 -12.86 15.52 -6.42
N LEU A 109 -12.55 16.74 -6.89
CA LEU A 109 -12.67 17.96 -6.09
C LEU A 109 -14.12 18.28 -5.70
N ASP A 110 -15.07 18.15 -6.62
CA ASP A 110 -16.49 18.33 -6.32
C ASP A 110 -16.92 17.31 -5.26
N GLN A 111 -16.55 16.04 -5.42
CA GLN A 111 -16.88 15.01 -4.44
C GLN A 111 -16.27 15.30 -3.06
N ARG A 112 -15.00 15.70 -3.00
CA ARG A 112 -14.33 16.11 -1.76
C ARG A 112 -15.09 17.26 -1.08
N ASP A 113 -15.43 18.31 -1.83
CA ASP A 113 -16.11 19.49 -1.29
C ASP A 113 -17.54 19.18 -0.83
N ARG A 114 -18.24 18.27 -1.53
CA ARG A 114 -19.56 17.77 -1.11
C ARG A 114 -19.47 17.02 0.21
N LEU A 115 -18.55 16.06 0.32
CA LEU A 115 -18.34 15.28 1.55
C LEU A 115 -17.89 16.17 2.71
N GLY A 116 -16.98 17.12 2.47
CA GLY A 116 -16.53 18.09 3.47
C GLY A 116 -17.64 19.01 3.99
N LYS A 117 -18.70 19.23 3.20
CA LYS A 117 -19.92 19.97 3.60
C LYS A 117 -21.00 19.06 4.21
N GLY A 118 -20.69 17.79 4.48
CA GLY A 118 -21.66 16.83 5.04
C GLY A 118 -22.74 16.37 4.06
N ARG A 119 -22.54 16.54 2.74
CA ARG A 119 -23.51 16.10 1.74
C ARG A 119 -23.39 14.61 1.50
N ARG A 120 -24.52 13.92 1.57
CA ARG A 120 -24.61 12.49 1.25
C ARG A 120 -24.38 12.24 -0.24
N LEU A 121 -23.69 11.17 -0.55
CA LEU A 121 -23.59 10.61 -1.90
C LEU A 121 -24.83 9.79 -2.21
N LYS A 122 -25.14 9.64 -3.50
CA LYS A 122 -26.19 8.71 -3.93
C LYS A 122 -25.70 7.27 -3.75
N ASN A 123 -26.62 6.32 -3.57
CA ASN A 123 -26.27 4.91 -3.38
C ASN A 123 -25.45 4.31 -4.53
N SER A 124 -25.53 4.87 -5.74
CA SER A 124 -24.78 4.43 -6.91
C SER A 124 -23.45 5.16 -7.11
N GLU A 125 -23.12 6.15 -6.27
CA GLU A 125 -21.89 6.93 -6.39
C GLU A 125 -20.76 6.25 -5.60
N SER A 126 -19.69 5.89 -6.31
CA SER A 126 -18.41 5.47 -5.73
C SER A 126 -17.72 6.63 -5.00
N ILE A 127 -16.91 6.31 -3.99
CA ILE A 127 -15.95 7.28 -3.42
C ILE A 127 -14.64 7.14 -4.17
N PHE A 128 -14.19 8.23 -4.78
CA PHE A 128 -12.93 8.32 -5.51
C PHE A 128 -11.76 8.56 -4.54
N SER A 129 -10.59 8.09 -4.95
CA SER A 129 -9.31 8.49 -4.38
C SER A 129 -8.36 8.88 -5.50
N ALA A 130 -7.51 9.88 -5.25
CA ALA A 130 -6.38 10.16 -6.12
C ALA A 130 -5.18 9.41 -5.55
N ILE A 131 -4.71 8.39 -6.25
CA ILE A 131 -3.61 7.52 -5.82
C ILE A 131 -2.37 7.86 -6.65
N ASP A 132 -1.19 7.68 -6.04
CA ASP A 132 0.11 7.87 -6.69
C ASP A 132 0.33 9.25 -7.33
N ILE A 133 -0.14 10.33 -6.68
CA ILE A 133 0.16 11.70 -7.10
C ILE A 133 1.68 11.92 -6.97
N PRO A 134 2.47 12.02 -8.06
CA PRO A 134 3.92 12.09 -7.96
C PRO A 134 4.35 13.41 -7.33
N SER A 135 5.28 13.37 -6.39
CA SER A 135 5.84 14.59 -5.81
C SER A 135 6.66 15.34 -6.85
N THR A 136 6.47 16.66 -6.92
CA THR A 136 7.15 17.57 -7.85
C THR A 136 7.91 18.63 -7.08
N ASP A 137 8.90 19.26 -7.74
CA ASP A 137 9.69 20.36 -7.16
C ASP A 137 8.84 21.57 -6.75
N LYS A 138 7.60 21.67 -7.26
CA LYS A 138 6.66 22.74 -6.92
C LYS A 138 5.68 22.35 -5.81
N GLY A 139 5.47 21.07 -5.57
CA GLY A 139 4.55 20.54 -4.56
C GLY A 139 5.27 19.82 -3.43
N PHE A 140 4.89 18.57 -3.14
CA PHE A 140 5.25 17.88 -1.90
C PHE A 140 6.76 17.63 -1.72
N ALA A 141 7.55 17.61 -2.80
CA ALA A 141 9.00 17.52 -2.69
C ALA A 141 9.62 18.75 -1.95
N ARG A 142 8.91 19.89 -1.91
CA ARG A 142 9.30 21.07 -1.13
C ARG A 142 9.27 20.85 0.37
N CYS A 143 8.59 19.82 0.85
CA CYS A 143 8.64 19.43 2.25
C CYS A 143 10.05 18.98 2.63
N ARG A 144 10.83 18.38 1.72
CA ARG A 144 12.20 17.88 1.99
C ARG A 144 12.25 16.99 3.23
N TYR A 145 11.41 15.97 3.27
CA TYR A 145 11.49 14.94 4.28
C TYR A 145 12.73 14.09 4.04
N SER A 146 13.47 13.79 5.11
CA SER A 146 14.43 12.70 5.04
C SER A 146 13.73 11.35 5.04
N LEU A 147 14.19 10.43 4.20
CA LEU A 147 13.74 9.03 4.17
C LEU A 147 14.69 8.12 4.97
N ALA A 148 15.27 8.63 6.05
CA ALA A 148 16.03 7.83 7.00
C ALA A 148 15.16 6.68 7.57
N PRO A 149 15.71 5.47 7.76
CA PRO A 149 17.13 5.14 7.71
C PRO A 149 17.64 4.73 6.31
N PHE A 150 16.88 4.92 5.24
CA PHE A 150 17.21 4.40 3.90
C PHE A 150 17.97 5.39 3.04
N GLU A 151 17.59 6.67 3.10
CA GLU A 151 18.20 7.72 2.33
C GLU A 151 19.72 7.80 2.55
N GLY A 152 20.47 7.91 1.44
CA GLY A 152 21.94 8.00 1.47
C GLY A 152 22.68 6.68 1.71
N LYS A 153 21.99 5.56 2.00
CA LYS A 153 22.63 4.24 2.09
C LYS A 153 23.03 3.73 0.72
N LYS A 154 24.25 3.19 0.61
CA LYS A 154 24.83 2.69 -0.64
C LYS A 154 24.22 1.36 -1.09
N ASP A 155 23.64 0.61 -0.17
CA ASP A 155 22.99 -0.67 -0.37
C ASP A 155 21.46 -0.55 -0.34
N CYS A 156 20.95 0.64 -0.65
CA CYS A 156 19.53 0.93 -0.74
C CYS A 156 19.22 1.80 -1.96
N THR A 157 18.03 1.65 -2.52
CA THR A 157 17.41 2.68 -3.36
C THR A 157 16.05 3.06 -2.78
N VAL A 158 15.68 4.32 -2.98
CA VAL A 158 14.38 4.87 -2.62
C VAL A 158 13.78 5.52 -3.86
N ALA A 159 12.52 5.21 -4.14
CA ALA A 159 11.79 5.86 -5.23
C ALA A 159 11.43 7.32 -4.86
N PRO A 160 11.10 8.17 -5.83
CA PRO A 160 10.46 9.44 -5.54
C PRO A 160 9.16 9.23 -4.74
N LEU A 161 8.84 10.18 -3.85
CA LEU A 161 7.60 10.14 -3.09
C LEU A 161 6.38 10.28 -4.02
N SER A 162 5.37 9.44 -3.85
CA SER A 162 4.02 9.65 -4.36
C SER A 162 3.05 9.89 -3.21
N THR A 163 1.92 10.56 -3.43
CA THR A 163 0.90 10.77 -2.40
C THR A 163 -0.41 10.11 -2.78
N ALA A 164 -0.97 9.37 -1.83
CA ALA A 164 -2.34 8.89 -1.90
C ALA A 164 -3.25 9.81 -1.07
N TRP A 165 -4.30 10.32 -1.73
CA TRP A 165 -5.31 11.21 -1.17
C TRP A 165 -6.68 10.52 -1.19
N THR A 166 -7.13 10.13 0.00
CA THR A 166 -8.38 9.38 0.19
C THR A 166 -9.43 10.23 0.90
N LEU A 167 -10.69 10.09 0.47
CA LEU A 167 -11.83 10.80 1.06
C LEU A 167 -12.44 9.98 2.23
N PRO A 168 -13.24 10.61 3.12
CA PRO A 168 -13.89 9.87 4.19
C PRO A 168 -14.78 8.74 3.65
N GLY A 169 -14.70 7.57 4.26
CA GLY A 169 -15.39 6.36 3.81
C GLY A 169 -14.64 5.57 2.74
N TYR A 170 -13.49 6.06 2.25
CA TYR A 170 -12.69 5.30 1.30
C TYR A 170 -12.06 4.07 1.98
N ILE A 171 -12.25 2.91 1.36
CA ILE A 171 -11.71 1.62 1.79
C ILE A 171 -10.73 1.12 0.72
N THR A 172 -9.47 0.91 1.12
CA THR A 172 -8.51 0.13 0.35
C THR A 172 -8.59 -1.32 0.83
N LEU A 173 -8.97 -2.23 -0.06
CA LEU A 173 -9.11 -3.66 0.26
C LEU A 173 -7.72 -4.32 0.46
N PRO A 174 -7.67 -5.54 1.06
CA PRO A 174 -6.42 -6.24 1.25
C PRO A 174 -5.65 -6.39 -0.07
N HIS A 175 -4.41 -5.93 -0.09
CA HIS A 175 -3.50 -6.02 -1.23
C HIS A 175 -2.04 -6.06 -0.76
N MET A 176 -1.15 -6.30 -1.70
CA MET A 176 0.29 -6.10 -1.57
C MET A 176 0.68 -5.08 -2.64
N ASP A 177 1.60 -4.18 -2.31
CA ASP A 177 2.16 -3.25 -3.29
C ASP A 177 3.13 -3.97 -4.26
N ASP A 178 3.94 -3.19 -4.98
CA ASP A 178 5.01 -3.69 -5.85
C ASP A 178 5.75 -4.88 -5.23
N PRO A 179 5.92 -5.98 -5.97
CA PRO A 179 6.54 -7.18 -5.42
C PRO A 179 7.95 -6.85 -4.93
N ILE A 180 8.38 -7.60 -3.91
CA ILE A 180 9.73 -7.61 -3.32
C ILE A 180 10.26 -6.25 -2.89
N THR A 181 9.35 -5.35 -2.52
CA THR A 181 9.67 -3.95 -2.23
C THR A 181 9.02 -3.54 -0.92
N GLY A 182 9.76 -2.82 -0.06
CA GLY A 182 9.20 -2.21 1.15
C GLY A 182 8.55 -0.86 0.83
N LEU A 183 7.71 -0.35 1.71
CA LEU A 183 7.05 0.95 1.53
C LEU A 183 7.36 1.85 2.72
N TYR A 184 8.08 2.94 2.49
CA TYR A 184 8.21 4.03 3.45
C TYR A 184 7.00 4.95 3.35
N THR A 185 6.37 5.28 4.47
CA THR A 185 5.15 6.07 4.49
C THR A 185 5.25 7.22 5.48
N ILE A 186 4.78 8.39 5.06
CA ILE A 186 4.57 9.57 5.89
C ILE A 186 3.09 9.89 5.89
N HIS A 187 2.40 9.60 6.99
CA HIS A 187 1.02 10.03 7.22
C HIS A 187 1.01 11.46 7.72
N TRP A 188 0.35 12.37 7.00
CA TRP A 188 0.39 13.80 7.35
C TRP A 188 -0.98 14.46 7.42
N LYS A 189 -2.06 13.75 7.04
CA LYS A 189 -3.42 14.23 7.19
C LYS A 189 -4.42 13.12 7.48
N GLY A 190 -5.33 13.39 8.40
CA GLY A 190 -6.57 12.66 8.64
C GLY A 190 -6.47 11.48 9.60
N ASP A 191 -7.61 10.81 9.80
CA ASP A 191 -7.77 9.63 10.64
C ASP A 191 -7.88 8.38 9.76
N LYS A 192 -6.88 7.50 9.84
CA LYS A 192 -6.80 6.29 9.02
C LYS A 192 -6.45 5.06 9.85
N LEU A 193 -7.23 4.00 9.68
CA LEU A 193 -6.89 2.67 10.19
C LEU A 193 -6.14 1.90 9.10
N TRP A 194 -4.95 1.44 9.44
CA TRP A 194 -4.19 0.45 8.71
C TRP A 194 -4.39 -0.91 9.38
N VAL A 195 -4.69 -1.90 8.55
CA VAL A 195 -4.82 -3.30 8.93
C VAL A 195 -3.71 -4.05 8.22
N LEU A 196 -2.86 -4.74 8.98
CA LEU A 196 -1.59 -5.28 8.49
C LEU A 196 -1.51 -6.78 8.78
N TRP A 197 -0.94 -7.54 7.84
CA TRP A 197 -0.58 -8.94 8.01
C TRP A 197 0.82 -9.22 7.43
N PRO A 198 1.62 -10.08 8.09
CA PRO A 198 2.95 -10.42 7.60
C PRO A 198 2.89 -11.24 6.31
N ALA A 199 3.89 -11.03 5.45
CA ALA A 199 4.08 -11.74 4.20
C ALA A 199 4.64 -13.17 4.41
N THR A 200 4.01 -13.97 5.28
CA THR A 200 4.37 -15.39 5.43
C THR A 200 3.96 -16.15 4.16
N GLN A 201 4.64 -17.27 3.86
CA GLN A 201 4.26 -18.09 2.70
C GLN A 201 2.79 -18.53 2.77
N GLU A 202 2.28 -18.87 3.95
CA GLU A 202 0.87 -19.25 4.13
C GLU A 202 -0.10 -18.09 3.85
N ASN A 203 0.23 -16.88 4.30
CA ASN A 203 -0.57 -15.69 4.03
C ASN A 203 -0.53 -15.31 2.55
N MET A 204 0.65 -15.35 1.90
CA MET A 204 0.78 -15.05 0.47
C MET A 204 0.00 -16.06 -0.38
N LYS A 205 0.00 -17.35 -0.02
CA LYS A 205 -0.84 -18.37 -0.68
C LYS A 205 -2.34 -18.05 -0.61
N LYS A 206 -2.83 -17.53 0.52
CA LYS A 206 -4.23 -17.12 0.67
C LYS A 206 -4.59 -15.90 -0.19
N MET A 207 -3.60 -15.11 -0.62
CA MET A 207 -3.80 -13.93 -1.47
C MET A 207 -3.87 -14.27 -2.97
N GLU A 208 -3.50 -15.48 -3.39
CA GLU A 208 -3.37 -15.85 -4.81
C GLU A 208 -4.67 -15.60 -5.61
N ASP A 209 -5.82 -15.93 -5.04
CA ASP A 209 -7.12 -15.76 -5.69
C ASP A 209 -7.45 -14.28 -5.94
N ILE A 210 -7.13 -13.38 -5.00
CA ILE A 210 -7.42 -11.95 -5.12
C ILE A 210 -6.37 -11.19 -5.95
N ARG A 211 -5.24 -11.83 -6.29
CA ARG A 211 -4.33 -11.30 -7.31
C ARG A 211 -4.86 -11.54 -8.72
N LEU A 212 -5.73 -12.54 -8.89
CA LEU A 212 -6.31 -12.91 -10.17
C LEU A 212 -7.70 -12.31 -10.40
N HIS A 213 -8.35 -11.85 -9.34
CA HIS A 213 -9.70 -11.31 -9.37
C HIS A 213 -9.78 -10.00 -8.62
N MET A 214 -10.71 -9.12 -9.02
CA MET A 214 -10.95 -7.89 -8.26
C MET A 214 -11.39 -8.25 -6.84
N PRO A 215 -10.72 -7.73 -5.79
CA PRO A 215 -11.14 -7.99 -4.43
C PRO A 215 -12.54 -7.45 -4.21
N ASN A 216 -13.39 -8.26 -3.59
CA ASN A 216 -14.74 -7.89 -3.19
C ASN A 216 -14.90 -8.03 -1.67
N LEU A 217 -16.08 -7.69 -1.15
CA LEU A 217 -16.32 -7.74 0.29
C LEU A 217 -16.20 -9.18 0.83
N ASP A 218 -16.78 -10.17 0.18
CA ASP A 218 -16.75 -11.56 0.67
C ASP A 218 -15.32 -12.11 0.72
N ALA A 219 -14.52 -11.86 -0.31
CA ALA A 219 -13.10 -12.19 -0.34
C ALA A 219 -12.34 -11.45 0.78
N THR A 220 -12.64 -10.17 1.00
CA THR A 220 -12.04 -9.38 2.09
C THR A 220 -12.37 -9.97 3.46
N LEU A 221 -13.62 -10.35 3.71
CA LEU A 221 -14.06 -10.95 4.96
C LEU A 221 -13.40 -12.32 5.19
N SER A 222 -13.29 -13.13 4.13
CA SER A 222 -12.58 -14.41 4.16
C SER A 222 -11.10 -14.23 4.49
N LEU A 223 -10.42 -13.26 3.88
CA LEU A 223 -9.02 -12.94 4.17
C LEU A 223 -8.84 -12.44 5.60
N ILE A 224 -9.74 -11.57 6.08
CA ILE A 224 -9.74 -11.14 7.48
C ILE A 224 -9.82 -12.35 8.40
N GLU A 225 -10.67 -13.33 8.13
CA GLU A 225 -10.81 -14.53 8.95
C GLU A 225 -9.57 -15.44 8.90
N THR A 226 -8.97 -15.61 7.72
CA THR A 226 -7.96 -16.65 7.46
C THR A 226 -6.51 -16.19 7.55
N LEU A 227 -6.18 -14.92 7.29
CA LEU A 227 -4.80 -14.42 7.35
C LEU A 227 -4.29 -14.36 8.79
N GLU A 228 -3.07 -14.81 9.04
CA GLU A 228 -2.48 -14.87 10.38
C GLU A 228 -1.61 -13.66 10.69
N GLY A 229 -1.34 -13.41 11.97
CA GLY A 229 -0.48 -12.30 12.40
C GLY A 229 -1.09 -10.91 12.19
N LEU A 230 -2.41 -10.79 12.37
CA LEU A 230 -3.13 -9.52 12.29
C LEU A 230 -2.52 -8.49 13.24
N GLU A 231 -2.26 -7.28 12.73
CA GLU A 231 -1.78 -6.11 13.46
C GLU A 231 -2.59 -4.86 13.03
N PHE A 232 -2.74 -3.89 13.93
CA PHE A 232 -3.44 -2.63 13.64
C PHE A 232 -2.57 -1.42 13.85
N MET A 233 -2.81 -0.36 13.08
CA MET A 233 -2.27 0.97 13.33
C MET A 233 -3.33 2.03 12.98
N PHE A 234 -3.82 2.76 13.97
CA PHE A 234 -4.77 3.84 13.77
C PHE A 234 -4.08 5.18 13.94
N LEU A 235 -3.91 5.89 12.84
CA LEU A 235 -3.22 7.17 12.79
C LEU A 235 -4.26 8.27 12.78
N THR A 236 -4.35 9.02 13.88
CA THR A 236 -5.25 10.18 14.01
C THR A 236 -4.54 11.48 13.69
N GLN A 237 -5.28 12.48 13.23
CA GLN A 237 -4.75 13.80 12.93
C GLN A 237 -4.13 14.48 14.15
N ASP A 238 -4.70 14.27 15.34
CA ASP A 238 -4.27 14.94 16.57
C ASP A 238 -2.98 14.36 17.15
N GLU A 239 -2.75 13.05 17.01
CA GLU A 239 -1.64 12.34 17.64
C GLU A 239 -0.52 11.99 16.64
N TYR A 240 -0.88 11.71 15.39
CA TYR A 240 0.01 11.14 14.37
C TYR A 240 0.20 12.07 13.15
N MET A 241 0.15 13.38 13.34
CA MET A 241 0.48 14.34 12.27
C MET A 241 1.97 14.26 11.89
N GLU A 242 2.25 14.17 10.59
CA GLU A 242 3.60 13.97 10.03
C GLU A 242 4.28 12.75 10.70
N PHE A 243 3.62 11.61 10.71
CA PHE A 243 4.10 10.38 11.31
C PHE A 243 4.65 9.42 10.26
N SER A 244 5.85 8.90 10.51
CA SER A 244 6.59 8.03 9.61
C SER A 244 6.71 6.61 10.14
N PHE A 245 6.59 5.68 9.21
CA PHE A 245 6.78 4.25 9.39
C PHE A 245 7.18 3.64 8.05
N TYR A 246 7.64 2.39 8.05
CA TYR A 246 7.74 1.63 6.82
C TYR A 246 7.16 0.23 6.97
N LEU A 247 6.51 -0.24 5.92
CA LEU A 247 6.06 -1.60 5.76
C LEU A 247 7.21 -2.47 5.23
N LEU A 248 7.31 -3.68 5.76
CA LEU A 248 8.24 -4.68 5.26
C LEU A 248 7.81 -5.17 3.88
N PRO A 249 8.72 -5.74 3.07
CA PRO A 249 8.38 -6.24 1.73
C PRO A 249 7.17 -7.17 1.69
N ASN A 250 6.29 -6.94 0.71
CA ASN A 250 5.04 -7.67 0.49
C ASN A 250 4.08 -7.70 1.70
N THR A 251 4.20 -6.77 2.65
CA THR A 251 3.22 -6.66 3.74
C THR A 251 1.81 -6.56 3.15
N ILE A 252 0.95 -7.49 3.54
CA ILE A 252 -0.45 -7.47 3.12
C ILE A 252 -1.14 -6.44 3.98
N HIS A 253 -1.83 -5.49 3.34
CA HIS A 253 -2.50 -4.44 4.09
C HIS A 253 -3.80 -3.96 3.47
N ALA A 254 -4.64 -3.38 4.32
CA ALA A 254 -5.89 -2.72 3.98
C ALA A 254 -6.00 -1.39 4.77
N CYS A 255 -6.76 -0.44 4.24
CA CYS A 255 -6.92 0.87 4.86
C CYS A 255 -8.38 1.31 4.92
N LEU A 256 -8.78 1.93 6.02
CA LEU A 256 -10.08 2.60 6.18
C LEU A 256 -9.86 4.07 6.54
N SER A 257 -10.40 4.98 5.72
CA SER A 257 -10.28 6.43 5.93
C SER A 257 -11.52 6.97 6.64
N PHE A 258 -11.37 7.43 7.88
CA PHE A 258 -12.47 7.98 8.68
C PHE A 258 -12.73 9.46 8.36
N THR A 259 -11.68 10.16 7.94
CA THR A 259 -11.74 11.54 7.43
C THR A 259 -11.10 11.61 6.05
N GLU A 260 -10.95 12.81 5.51
CA GLU A 260 -10.03 13.06 4.40
C GLU A 260 -8.61 12.76 4.89
N CYS A 261 -7.88 11.91 4.18
CA CYS A 261 -6.57 11.44 4.58
C CYS A 261 -5.55 11.64 3.46
N CYS A 262 -4.32 11.95 3.85
CA CYS A 262 -3.18 12.02 2.93
C CYS A 262 -1.96 11.36 3.57
N HIS A 263 -1.32 10.49 2.79
CA HIS A 263 -0.06 9.88 3.16
C HIS A 263 0.82 9.78 1.92
N SER A 264 2.11 10.03 2.10
CA SER A 264 3.09 10.00 1.03
C SER A 264 3.97 8.79 1.18
N GLY A 265 4.06 7.99 0.13
CA GLY A 265 4.76 6.71 0.08
C GLY A 265 6.00 6.79 -0.80
N SER A 266 7.02 6.03 -0.45
CA SER A 266 8.19 5.76 -1.30
C SER A 266 8.52 4.29 -1.24
N TYR A 267 8.65 3.66 -2.40
CA TYR A 267 9.19 2.31 -2.51
C TYR A 267 10.65 2.26 -2.07
N VAL A 268 10.99 1.26 -1.25
CA VAL A 268 12.31 1.07 -0.67
C VAL A 268 12.85 -0.31 -1.00
N ARG A 269 14.06 -0.34 -1.54
CA ARG A 269 14.81 -1.57 -1.83
C ARG A 269 16.12 -1.52 -1.07
N SER A 270 16.11 -2.10 0.12
CA SER A 270 17.25 -2.10 1.04
C SER A 270 17.82 -3.51 1.19
N PHE A 271 19.15 -3.65 1.19
CA PHE A 271 19.79 -4.93 1.51
C PHE A 271 19.39 -5.49 2.89
N GLU A 272 18.92 -4.65 3.81
CA GLU A 272 18.38 -5.09 5.11
C GLU A 272 17.16 -6.02 4.96
N PHE A 273 16.47 -5.96 3.82
CA PHE A 273 15.32 -6.80 3.49
C PHE A 273 15.66 -8.08 2.73
N ILE A 274 16.94 -8.35 2.44
CA ILE A 274 17.34 -9.37 1.46
C ILE A 274 16.81 -10.77 1.77
N SER A 275 16.78 -11.17 3.05
CA SER A 275 16.30 -12.49 3.46
C SER A 275 14.82 -12.68 3.19
N GLN A 276 14.01 -11.66 3.52
CA GLN A 276 12.57 -11.66 3.27
C GLN A 276 12.28 -11.65 1.77
N VAL A 277 12.99 -10.81 1.03
CA VAL A 277 12.86 -10.71 -0.44
C VAL A 277 13.18 -12.04 -1.12
N GLN A 278 14.23 -12.75 -0.70
CA GLN A 278 14.55 -14.08 -1.24
C GLN A 278 13.41 -15.09 -1.01
N SER A 279 12.80 -15.08 0.18
CA SER A 279 11.63 -15.94 0.45
C SER A 279 10.42 -15.57 -0.41
N ILE A 280 10.21 -14.29 -0.67
CA ILE A 280 9.11 -13.80 -1.52
C ILE A 280 9.35 -14.21 -2.97
N ILE A 281 10.58 -14.08 -3.48
CA ILE A 281 10.95 -14.53 -4.82
C ILE A 281 10.64 -16.02 -4.99
N ASP A 282 11.00 -16.84 -4.00
CA ASP A 282 10.78 -18.28 -4.08
C ASP A 282 9.29 -18.62 -4.19
N TRP A 283 8.45 -17.93 -3.43
CA TRP A 283 6.99 -18.07 -3.53
C TRP A 283 6.43 -17.51 -4.86
N GLU A 284 6.83 -16.29 -5.28
CA GLU A 284 6.37 -15.68 -6.54
C GLU A 284 6.71 -16.58 -7.74
N LEU A 285 7.91 -17.18 -7.75
CA LEU A 285 8.32 -18.11 -8.78
C LEU A 285 7.46 -19.39 -8.78
N GLU A 286 7.20 -19.97 -7.61
CA GLU A 286 6.31 -21.14 -7.49
C GLU A 286 4.92 -20.81 -8.03
N TRP A 287 4.33 -19.72 -7.58
CA TRP A 287 3.00 -19.27 -7.96
C TRP A 287 2.89 -18.95 -9.45
N ILE A 288 3.78 -18.10 -10.00
CA ILE A 288 3.80 -17.77 -11.44
C ILE A 288 3.96 -19.05 -12.26
N ASN A 289 4.83 -19.99 -11.87
CA ASN A 289 5.00 -21.22 -12.63
C ASN A 289 3.76 -22.12 -12.60
N MET A 290 3.02 -22.15 -11.48
CA MET A 290 1.76 -22.91 -11.35
C MET A 290 0.59 -22.26 -12.10
N THR A 291 0.36 -20.95 -11.89
CA THR A 291 -0.79 -20.21 -12.45
C THR A 291 -0.69 -19.98 -13.96
N MET A 292 0.54 -19.98 -14.48
CA MET A 292 0.80 -19.84 -15.92
C MET A 292 0.69 -21.18 -16.67
N ASP A 293 0.24 -22.26 -16.02
CA ASP A 293 -0.18 -23.46 -16.74
C ASP A 293 -1.37 -23.12 -17.69
N PRO A 294 -1.27 -23.46 -18.99
CA PRO A 294 -2.30 -23.15 -19.99
C PRO A 294 -3.71 -23.64 -19.64
N ILE A 295 -3.85 -24.63 -18.76
CA ILE A 295 -5.13 -25.28 -18.47
C ILE A 295 -5.96 -24.50 -17.43
N LEU A 296 -5.33 -23.71 -16.55
CA LEU A 296 -5.98 -23.23 -15.31
C LEU A 296 -6.55 -21.80 -15.35
N PHE A 297 -6.11 -20.92 -16.27
CA PHE A 297 -6.58 -19.52 -16.30
C PHE A 297 -6.59 -18.92 -17.71
N ALA A 298 -7.68 -18.22 -18.08
CA ALA A 298 -7.96 -17.79 -19.45
C ALA A 298 -7.60 -16.32 -19.78
N ASP A 299 -7.34 -15.46 -18.79
CA ASP A 299 -6.99 -14.05 -19.06
C ASP A 299 -5.49 -13.89 -19.35
N ARG A 300 -5.15 -13.74 -20.63
CA ARG A 300 -3.78 -13.60 -21.11
C ARG A 300 -3.14 -12.28 -20.68
N ASP A 301 -3.90 -11.18 -20.68
CA ASP A 301 -3.37 -9.84 -20.44
C ASP A 301 -3.02 -9.67 -18.95
N LEU A 302 -3.86 -10.22 -18.07
CA LEU A 302 -3.55 -10.29 -16.64
C LEU A 302 -2.27 -11.10 -16.39
N LYS A 303 -2.12 -12.23 -17.07
CA LYS A 303 -0.93 -13.08 -16.93
C LYS A 303 0.34 -12.38 -17.40
N GLU A 304 0.27 -11.67 -18.52
CA GLU A 304 1.37 -10.86 -19.05
C GLU A 304 1.77 -9.77 -18.05
N ARG A 305 0.80 -9.04 -17.47
CA ARG A 305 1.07 -8.02 -16.44
C ARG A 305 1.79 -8.59 -15.22
N ILE A 306 1.32 -9.71 -14.67
CA ILE A 306 1.96 -10.35 -13.51
C ILE A 306 3.44 -10.65 -13.77
N VAL A 307 3.75 -11.22 -14.94
CA VAL A 307 5.14 -11.51 -15.32
C VAL A 307 5.93 -10.21 -15.52
N GLN A 308 5.33 -9.21 -16.14
CA GLN A 308 5.95 -7.92 -16.39
C GLN A 308 6.28 -7.17 -15.08
N ASP A 309 5.38 -7.19 -14.11
CA ASP A 309 5.56 -6.56 -12.80
C ASP A 309 6.71 -7.21 -12.03
N PHE A 310 6.79 -8.56 -12.04
CA PHE A 310 7.91 -9.28 -11.43
C PHE A 310 9.25 -8.96 -12.12
N VAL A 311 9.27 -8.86 -13.46
CA VAL A 311 10.46 -8.43 -14.22
C VAL A 311 10.87 -7.00 -13.85
N ASN A 312 9.91 -6.09 -13.74
CA ASN A 312 10.18 -4.71 -13.37
C ASN A 312 10.76 -4.61 -11.95
N ALA A 313 10.24 -5.39 -11.00
CA ALA A 313 10.80 -5.45 -9.67
C ALA A 313 12.25 -5.98 -9.66
N MET A 314 12.59 -6.98 -10.50
CA MET A 314 13.99 -7.42 -10.69
C MET A 314 14.88 -6.29 -11.22
N ARG A 315 14.40 -5.53 -12.21
CA ARG A 315 15.13 -4.38 -12.79
C ARG A 315 15.37 -3.29 -11.75
N ASP A 316 14.40 -3.02 -10.89
CA ASP A 316 14.55 -2.03 -9.84
C ASP A 316 15.59 -2.45 -8.79
N TRP A 317 15.68 -3.74 -8.49
CA TRP A 317 16.76 -4.29 -7.64
C TRP A 317 18.15 -4.20 -8.28
N GLU A 318 18.26 -4.19 -9.62
CA GLU A 318 19.55 -3.92 -10.27
C GLU A 318 20.07 -2.50 -9.97
N GLN A 319 19.18 -1.55 -9.68
CA GLN A 319 19.62 -0.20 -9.33
C GLN A 319 20.42 -0.23 -8.01
N VAL A 320 19.99 -1.05 -7.04
CA VAL A 320 20.73 -1.27 -5.78
C VAL A 320 22.09 -1.91 -6.05
N GLU A 321 22.14 -2.90 -6.94
CA GLU A 321 23.37 -3.61 -7.35
C GLU A 321 24.41 -2.65 -7.97
N LYS A 322 23.93 -1.74 -8.82
CA LYS A 322 24.72 -0.75 -9.56
C LYS A 322 25.17 0.45 -8.70
N ASN A 323 24.67 0.58 -7.46
CA ASN A 323 25.04 1.70 -6.60
C ASN A 323 26.56 1.76 -6.35
N LYS A 324 27.10 2.98 -6.42
CA LYS A 324 28.53 3.22 -6.18
C LYS A 324 28.86 3.00 -4.70
N GLY A 325 29.85 2.15 -4.45
CA GLY A 325 30.40 1.91 -3.11
C GLY A 325 29.61 0.92 -2.25
N ILE A 326 28.63 0.20 -2.80
CA ILE A 326 28.09 -1.01 -2.17
C ILE A 326 29.23 -2.03 -1.93
N HIS A 327 29.19 -2.71 -0.78
CA HIS A 327 30.18 -3.73 -0.45
C HIS A 327 30.07 -4.93 -1.41
N ALA A 328 31.21 -5.46 -1.87
CA ALA A 328 31.26 -6.51 -2.90
C ALA A 328 30.42 -7.75 -2.55
N ASN A 329 30.43 -8.19 -1.29
CA ASN A 329 29.62 -9.33 -0.87
C ASN A 329 28.11 -9.05 -0.94
N LYS A 330 27.65 -7.84 -0.57
CA LYS A 330 26.24 -7.46 -0.67
C LYS A 330 25.79 -7.41 -2.13
N ARG A 331 26.63 -6.82 -2.99
CA ARG A 331 26.41 -6.81 -4.44
C ARG A 331 26.25 -8.22 -5.00
N ARG A 332 27.15 -9.13 -4.66
CA ARG A 332 27.09 -10.52 -5.13
C ARG A 332 25.78 -11.21 -4.73
N ILE A 333 25.32 -11.05 -3.49
CA ILE A 333 24.07 -11.64 -3.01
C ILE A 333 22.86 -11.07 -3.80
N ILE A 334 22.83 -9.76 -4.03
CA ILE A 334 21.78 -9.13 -4.85
C ILE A 334 21.81 -9.66 -6.29
N GLN A 335 23.00 -9.78 -6.88
CA GLN A 335 23.16 -10.34 -8.24
C GLN A 335 22.65 -11.78 -8.32
N GLU A 336 23.03 -12.64 -7.36
CA GLU A 336 22.58 -14.03 -7.29
C GLU A 336 21.05 -14.11 -7.18
N MET A 337 20.44 -13.26 -6.35
CA MET A 337 18.99 -13.14 -6.21
C MET A 337 18.30 -12.72 -7.51
N ILE A 338 18.78 -11.67 -8.18
CA ILE A 338 18.22 -11.19 -9.46
C ILE A 338 18.34 -12.27 -10.54
N CYS A 339 19.50 -12.91 -10.65
CA CYS A 339 19.73 -14.01 -11.59
C CYS A 339 18.75 -15.16 -11.35
N ARG A 340 18.53 -15.55 -10.09
CA ARG A 340 17.56 -16.59 -9.72
C ARG A 340 16.15 -16.21 -10.15
N GLY A 341 15.70 -15.00 -9.85
CA GLY A 341 14.38 -14.50 -10.25
C GLY A 341 14.19 -14.58 -11.77
N ARG A 342 15.14 -14.04 -12.54
CA ARG A 342 15.08 -14.02 -14.02
C ARG A 342 15.09 -15.40 -14.65
N GLU A 343 15.98 -16.28 -14.21
CA GLU A 343 16.01 -17.65 -14.74
C GLU A 343 14.74 -18.42 -14.36
N GLY A 344 14.18 -18.16 -13.16
CA GLY A 344 12.94 -18.78 -12.68
C GLY A 344 11.68 -18.44 -13.48
N ILE A 345 11.62 -17.26 -14.11
CA ILE A 345 10.48 -16.84 -14.95
C ILE A 345 10.78 -16.86 -16.47
N LYS A 346 11.95 -17.35 -16.88
CA LYS A 346 12.42 -17.23 -18.26
C LYS A 346 11.48 -17.82 -19.30
N LYS A 347 10.86 -18.95 -18.96
CA LYS A 347 9.87 -19.62 -19.81
C LYS A 347 8.63 -18.74 -20.01
N GLN A 348 8.11 -18.15 -18.94
CA GLN A 348 6.92 -17.30 -18.95
C GLN A 348 7.19 -15.98 -19.66
N ALA A 349 8.33 -15.35 -19.40
CA ALA A 349 8.75 -14.13 -20.10
C ALA A 349 8.86 -14.37 -21.61
N LEU A 350 9.42 -15.51 -22.05
CA LEU A 350 9.47 -15.87 -23.46
C LEU A 350 8.08 -16.07 -24.08
N LEU A 351 7.16 -16.71 -23.34
CA LEU A 351 5.77 -16.92 -23.78
C LEU A 351 5.05 -15.60 -24.07
N TYR A 352 5.28 -14.58 -23.25
CA TYR A 352 4.67 -13.26 -23.38
C TYR A 352 5.54 -12.23 -24.11
N LYS A 353 6.71 -12.63 -24.64
CA LYS A 353 7.66 -11.74 -25.33
C LYS A 353 8.16 -10.58 -24.45
N ILE A 354 8.27 -10.79 -23.14
CA ILE A 354 8.77 -9.82 -22.18
C ILE A 354 10.31 -9.88 -22.16
N SER A 355 10.96 -8.72 -22.30
CA SER A 355 12.42 -8.62 -22.16
C SER A 355 12.82 -8.81 -20.70
N LEU A 356 13.77 -9.72 -20.44
CA LEU A 356 14.40 -9.88 -19.12
C LEU A 356 15.57 -8.94 -18.90
N THR A 357 16.14 -8.38 -19.97
CA THR A 357 17.22 -7.38 -19.92
C THR A 357 16.68 -5.99 -19.71
#